data_AF-A0A9X5PCI9-F1
#
_entry.id   AF-A0A9X5PCI9-F1
#
_cell.length_a   1.000
_cell.length_b   1.000
_cell.length_c   1.000
_cell.angle_alpha   90.00
_cell.angle_beta   90.00
_cell.angle_gamma   90.00
#
_symmetry.space_group_name_H-M   'P 1'
#
loop_
_entity.id
_entity.type
_entity.pdbx_description
1 polymer ?
#
loop_
_entity_poly.entity_id
_entity_poly.type
_entity_poly.pdbx_seq_one_letter_code
_entity_poly.pdbx_strand_id
1 'polypeptide(L)'
;MFDVEIKESINKLREYSYDFVKFYKNDSRDDVKRVSKEAIKCLDFIVNEILRIRDNYKEAGIYRNSDFSGSLREYCGKEYQSANVTERQSIIRIPILPNPNTSIRFESMITKFKHRERAHFRIEVNNSHIIIFSARAFNDIPASIVEFNVQDFCQKAENVAKYI
;
A
#
# COMPACT_ATOMS: atom_id res chain seq x y z
N MET A 1 0.46 18.01 -14.80
CA MET A 1 -0.97 17.76 -14.45
C MET A 1 -1.09 16.50 -13.60
N PHE A 2 -0.41 15.40 -13.98
CA PHE A 2 -0.35 14.15 -13.19
C PHE A 2 0.15 14.35 -11.74
N ASP A 3 1.14 15.19 -11.51
CA ASP A 3 1.73 15.41 -10.18
C ASP A 3 0.74 16.05 -9.20
N VAL A 4 -0.16 16.89 -9.74
CA VAL A 4 -1.24 17.51 -8.97
C VAL A 4 -2.25 16.46 -8.52
N GLU A 5 -2.65 15.55 -9.42
CA GLU A 5 -3.62 14.49 -9.11
C GLU A 5 -3.06 13.44 -8.14
N ILE A 6 -1.77 13.10 -8.24
CA ILE A 6 -1.09 12.20 -7.28
C ILE A 6 -1.06 12.84 -5.91
N LYS A 7 -0.64 14.10 -5.80
CA LYS A 7 -0.57 14.83 -4.54
C LYS A 7 -1.95 14.98 -3.89
N GLU A 8 -2.97 15.32 -4.67
CA GLU A 8 -4.36 15.36 -4.20
C GLU A 8 -4.84 14.00 -3.69
N SER A 9 -4.52 12.93 -4.41
CA SER A 9 -4.90 11.57 -4.02
C SER A 9 -4.20 11.13 -2.74
N ILE A 10 -2.94 11.53 -2.52
CA ILE A 10 -2.23 11.28 -1.26
C ILE A 10 -2.90 12.02 -0.09
N ASN A 11 -3.26 13.29 -0.29
CA ASN A 11 -3.96 14.07 0.74
C ASN A 11 -5.33 13.46 1.07
N LYS A 12 -6.13 13.09 0.06
CA LYS A 12 -7.41 12.39 0.25
C LYS A 12 -7.23 11.07 0.98
N LEU A 13 -6.16 10.32 0.69
CA LEU A 13 -5.88 9.07 1.42
C LEU A 13 -5.58 9.33 2.91
N ARG A 14 -4.84 10.41 3.24
CA ARG A 14 -4.61 10.82 4.63
C ARG A 14 -5.94 11.17 5.33
N GLU A 15 -6.81 11.92 4.66
CA GLU A 15 -8.15 12.27 5.17
C GLU A 15 -9.02 11.03 5.40
N TYR A 16 -9.12 10.13 4.42
CA TYR A 16 -9.88 8.89 4.58
C TYR A 16 -9.28 7.98 5.66
N SER A 17 -7.97 8.01 5.87
CA SER A 17 -7.33 7.31 6.97
C SER A 17 -7.75 7.87 8.33
N TYR A 18 -7.82 9.19 8.46
CA TYR A 18 -8.29 9.85 9.68
C TYR A 18 -9.77 9.54 9.94
N ASP A 19 -10.60 9.68 8.92
CA ASP A 19 -12.03 9.39 8.98
C ASP A 19 -12.30 7.92 9.30
N PHE A 20 -11.54 6.98 8.72
CA PHE A 20 -11.63 5.56 9.05
C PHE A 20 -11.44 5.32 10.55
N VAL A 21 -10.38 5.89 11.15
CA VAL A 21 -10.11 5.74 12.59
C VAL A 21 -11.23 6.36 13.42
N LYS A 22 -11.73 7.53 13.03
CA LYS A 22 -12.84 8.21 13.69
C LYS A 22 -14.12 7.39 13.66
N PHE A 23 -14.54 6.90 12.49
CA PHE A 23 -15.77 6.14 12.32
C PHE A 23 -15.70 4.76 12.98
N TYR A 24 -14.53 4.11 12.94
CA TYR A 24 -14.32 2.84 13.61
C TYR A 24 -14.50 2.95 15.13
N LYS A 25 -13.93 4.00 15.74
CA LYS A 25 -14.10 4.26 17.18
C LYS A 25 -15.53 4.57 17.60
N ASN A 26 -16.32 5.13 16.68
CA ASN A 26 -17.72 5.49 16.91
C ASN A 26 -18.70 4.37 16.51
N ASP A 27 -18.22 3.17 16.16
CA ASP A 27 -19.01 2.03 15.65
C ASP A 27 -19.93 2.37 14.45
N SER A 28 -19.56 3.38 13.64
CA SER A 28 -20.30 3.73 12.42
C SER A 28 -19.89 2.83 11.26
N ARG A 29 -20.49 1.63 11.20
CA ARG A 29 -20.10 0.59 10.24
C ARG A 29 -20.25 1.00 8.78
N ASP A 30 -21.29 1.74 8.44
CA ASP A 30 -21.55 2.14 7.04
C ASP A 30 -20.57 3.23 6.59
N ASP A 31 -20.22 4.17 7.46
CA ASP A 31 -19.17 5.14 7.17
C ASP A 31 -17.81 4.46 7.05
N VAL A 32 -17.47 3.52 7.94
CA VAL A 32 -16.24 2.73 7.85
C VAL A 32 -16.13 2.04 6.48
N LYS A 33 -17.20 1.39 6.01
CA LYS A 33 -17.23 0.75 4.68
C LYS A 33 -17.04 1.75 3.55
N ARG A 34 -17.72 2.90 3.63
CA ARG A 34 -17.64 3.96 2.60
C ARG A 34 -16.22 4.51 2.50
N VAL A 35 -15.63 4.96 3.61
CA VAL A 35 -14.28 5.55 3.60
C VAL A 35 -13.20 4.51 3.26
N SER A 36 -13.40 3.25 3.66
CA SER A 36 -12.53 2.14 3.25
C SER A 36 -12.48 1.98 1.73
N LYS A 37 -13.65 2.03 1.07
CA LYS A 37 -13.75 1.92 -0.38
C LYS A 37 -13.06 3.07 -1.09
N GLU A 38 -13.26 4.31 -0.62
CA GLU A 38 -12.62 5.48 -1.21
C GLU A 38 -11.10 5.49 -0.95
N ALA A 39 -10.64 5.04 0.22
CA ALA A 39 -9.22 4.88 0.51
C ALA A 39 -8.54 3.88 -0.46
N ILE A 40 -9.18 2.74 -0.75
CA ILE A 40 -8.66 1.77 -1.73
C ILE A 40 -8.54 2.39 -3.13
N LYS A 41 -9.52 3.20 -3.56
CA LYS A 41 -9.44 3.89 -4.87
C LYS A 41 -8.26 4.86 -4.93
N CYS A 42 -8.03 5.64 -3.87
CA CYS A 42 -6.87 6.53 -3.79
C CYS A 42 -5.56 5.73 -3.86
N LEU A 43 -5.47 4.61 -3.12
CA LEU A 43 -4.30 3.73 -3.18
C LEU A 43 -4.07 3.17 -4.58
N ASP A 44 -5.12 2.68 -5.24
CA ASP A 44 -5.02 2.16 -6.61
C ASP A 44 -4.51 3.22 -7.59
N PHE A 45 -5.03 4.44 -7.49
CA PHE A 45 -4.56 5.55 -8.33
C PHE A 45 -3.08 5.85 -8.09
N ILE A 46 -2.67 6.05 -6.82
CA ILE A 46 -1.28 6.36 -6.46
C ILE A 46 -0.34 5.24 -6.91
N VAL A 47 -0.70 3.98 -6.65
CA VAL A 47 0.12 2.82 -7.02
C VAL A 47 0.28 2.71 -8.53
N ASN A 48 -0.81 2.89 -9.29
CA ASN A 48 -0.74 2.79 -10.74
C ASN A 48 0.12 3.90 -11.35
N GLU A 49 0.00 5.14 -10.88
CA GLU A 49 0.79 6.24 -11.42
C GLU A 49 2.29 6.08 -11.09
N ILE A 50 2.64 5.74 -9.84
CA ILE A 50 4.04 5.48 -9.47
C ILE A 50 4.63 4.36 -10.33
N LEU A 51 3.89 3.26 -10.54
CA LEU A 51 4.35 2.15 -11.37
C LEU A 51 4.50 2.54 -12.84
N ARG A 52 3.59 3.36 -13.37
CA ARG A 52 3.67 3.89 -14.74
C ARG A 52 4.93 4.73 -14.94
N ILE A 53 5.24 5.62 -14.01
CA ILE A 53 6.42 6.48 -14.10
C ILE A 53 7.70 5.68 -13.94
N ARG A 54 7.71 4.71 -13.03
CA ARG A 54 8.81 3.75 -12.93
C ARG A 54 9.09 3.06 -14.26
N ASP A 55 8.04 2.62 -14.95
CA ASP A 55 8.18 1.93 -16.23
C ASP A 55 8.72 2.90 -17.30
N ASN A 56 8.25 4.15 -17.35
CA ASN A 56 8.83 5.19 -18.22
C ASN A 56 10.34 5.42 -17.96
N TYR A 57 10.76 5.50 -16.68
CA TYR A 57 12.18 5.63 -16.31
C TYR A 57 13.01 4.42 -16.75
N LYS A 58 12.43 3.21 -16.68
CA LYS A 58 13.08 1.97 -17.11
C LYS A 58 13.25 1.95 -18.63
N GLU A 59 12.21 2.32 -19.37
CA GLU A 59 12.24 2.43 -20.84
C GLU A 59 13.24 3.48 -21.33
N ALA A 60 13.32 4.62 -20.63
CA ALA A 60 14.29 5.66 -20.92
C ALA A 60 15.73 5.33 -20.48
N GLY A 61 15.96 4.20 -19.81
CA GLY A 61 17.29 3.77 -19.34
C GLY A 61 17.85 4.59 -18.15
N ILE A 62 17.07 5.53 -17.61
CA ILE A 62 17.48 6.44 -16.52
C ILE A 62 17.05 5.97 -15.14
N TYR A 63 16.40 4.80 -15.03
CA TYR A 63 15.94 4.27 -13.75
C TYR A 63 17.10 3.94 -12.79
N ARG A 64 18.20 3.40 -13.31
CA ARG A 64 19.31 2.98 -12.44
C ARG A 64 19.99 4.21 -11.85
N ASN A 65 20.07 4.26 -10.52
CA ASN A 65 20.71 5.33 -9.74
C ASN A 65 20.01 6.69 -9.78
N SER A 66 18.76 6.76 -10.24
CA SER A 66 17.96 7.98 -10.08
C SER A 66 17.47 8.14 -8.64
N ASP A 67 17.25 9.38 -8.22
CA ASP A 67 16.64 9.69 -6.91
C ASP A 67 15.24 9.07 -6.76
N PHE A 68 14.51 8.97 -7.89
CA PHE A 68 13.24 8.23 -7.97
C PHE A 68 13.43 6.76 -7.57
N SER A 69 14.44 6.08 -8.13
CA SER A 69 14.76 4.69 -7.76
C SER A 69 15.27 4.56 -6.33
N GLY A 70 15.97 5.58 -5.82
CA GLY A 70 16.41 5.66 -4.42
C GLY A 70 15.22 5.68 -3.46
N SER A 71 14.26 6.56 -3.72
CA SER A 71 13.03 6.69 -2.92
C SER A 71 12.18 5.42 -2.94
N LEU A 72 12.11 4.74 -4.09
CA LEU A 72 11.41 3.45 -4.24
C LEU A 72 12.07 2.28 -3.48
N ARG A 73 13.35 2.39 -3.12
CA ARG A 73 14.09 1.34 -2.38
C ARG A 73 13.94 1.47 -0.86
N GLU A 74 13.34 2.56 -0.36
CA GLU A 74 13.04 2.70 1.05
C GLU A 74 12.06 1.61 1.53
N TYR A 75 12.17 1.21 2.79
CA TYR A 75 11.23 0.25 3.38
C TYR A 75 9.88 0.91 3.66
N CYS A 76 8.80 0.18 3.36
CA CYS A 76 7.41 0.63 3.55
C CYS A 76 6.53 -0.56 3.94
N GLY A 77 6.57 -0.92 5.23
CA GLY A 77 5.80 -2.04 5.78
C GLY A 77 6.59 -3.35 5.90
N LYS A 78 5.85 -4.45 6.00
CA LYS A 78 6.36 -5.80 6.23
C LYS A 78 5.68 -6.82 5.35
N GLU A 79 6.37 -7.93 5.09
CA GLU A 79 5.85 -9.04 4.31
C GLU A 79 6.15 -10.41 4.95
N TYR A 80 5.19 -11.30 4.77
CA TYR A 80 5.30 -12.74 4.96
C TYR A 80 5.28 -13.39 3.57
N GLN A 81 6.41 -13.96 3.16
CA GLN A 81 6.57 -14.56 1.83
C GLN A 81 6.28 -16.06 1.84
N SER A 82 6.09 -16.61 0.63
CA SER A 82 5.75 -18.01 0.39
C SER A 82 4.42 -18.43 1.03
N ALA A 83 3.49 -17.46 1.13
CA ALA A 83 2.20 -17.68 1.77
C ALA A 83 1.32 -18.62 0.93
N ASN A 84 0.92 -19.74 1.52
CA ASN A 84 0.03 -20.70 0.90
C ASN A 84 -1.41 -20.15 0.83
N VAL A 85 -2.31 -20.88 0.16
CA VAL A 85 -3.71 -20.45 -0.04
C VAL A 85 -4.43 -20.23 1.30
N THR A 86 -4.26 -21.15 2.25
CA THR A 86 -4.90 -21.10 3.56
C THR A 86 -4.45 -19.89 4.37
N GLU A 87 -3.15 -19.62 4.39
CA GLU A 87 -2.58 -18.44 5.07
C GLU A 87 -3.10 -17.16 4.44
N ARG A 88 -3.12 -17.06 3.10
CA ARG A 88 -3.64 -15.89 2.40
C ARG A 88 -5.14 -15.67 2.65
N GLN A 89 -5.92 -16.74 2.82
CA GLN A 89 -7.34 -16.62 3.15
C GLN A 89 -7.58 -16.28 4.62
N SER A 90 -6.62 -16.57 5.51
CA SER A 90 -6.75 -16.30 6.95
C SER A 90 -6.96 -14.83 7.27
N ILE A 91 -6.41 -13.91 6.45
CA ILE A 91 -6.52 -12.46 6.64
C ILE A 91 -7.96 -11.94 6.62
N ILE A 92 -8.88 -12.70 6.00
CA ILE A 92 -10.31 -12.37 5.95
C ILE A 92 -10.92 -12.44 7.34
N ARG A 93 -10.46 -13.39 8.16
CA ARG A 93 -10.95 -13.62 9.53
C ARG A 93 -10.10 -12.89 10.55
N ILE A 94 -8.78 -12.92 10.36
CA ILE A 94 -7.80 -12.41 11.30
C ILE A 94 -6.78 -11.60 10.48
N PRO A 95 -6.97 -10.27 10.33
CA PRO A 95 -6.11 -9.41 9.53
C PRO A 95 -4.78 -9.11 10.25
N ILE A 96 -4.01 -10.17 10.53
CA ILE A 96 -2.73 -10.13 11.23
C ILE A 96 -1.65 -10.69 10.30
N LEU A 97 -0.50 -10.04 10.25
CA LEU A 97 0.64 -10.52 9.50
C LEU A 97 1.30 -11.70 10.24
N PRO A 98 1.49 -12.87 9.59
CA PRO A 98 2.16 -13.99 10.21
C PRO A 98 3.64 -13.71 10.53
N ASN A 99 4.20 -14.50 11.46
CA ASN A 99 5.63 -14.53 11.77
C ASN A 99 6.26 -15.83 11.23
N PRO A 100 7.55 -15.81 10.84
CA PRO A 100 8.42 -14.64 10.76
C PRO A 100 8.08 -13.76 9.55
N ASN A 101 8.13 -12.43 9.73
CA ASN A 101 7.99 -11.47 8.63
C ASN A 101 9.26 -10.62 8.48
N THR A 102 9.39 -9.99 7.32
CA THR A 102 10.55 -9.16 6.95
C THR A 102 10.12 -7.80 6.43
N SER A 103 10.98 -6.80 6.48
CA SER A 103 10.69 -5.48 5.91
C SER A 103 10.65 -5.55 4.39
N ILE A 104 9.63 -4.92 3.79
CA ILE A 104 9.45 -4.87 2.33
C ILE A 104 9.80 -3.47 1.79
N ARG A 105 10.46 -3.41 0.64
CA ARG A 105 10.75 -2.15 -0.06
C ARG A 105 9.48 -1.58 -0.70
N PHE A 106 9.41 -0.26 -0.82
CA PHE A 106 8.24 0.44 -1.36
C PHE A 106 7.90 -0.04 -2.77
N GLU A 107 8.87 -0.18 -3.67
CA GLU A 107 8.68 -0.73 -5.02
C GLU A 107 8.02 -2.12 -5.02
N SER A 108 8.50 -3.02 -4.16
CA SER A 108 7.98 -4.39 -4.05
C SER A 108 6.57 -4.40 -3.46
N MET A 109 6.32 -3.55 -2.46
CA MET A 109 5.01 -3.43 -1.82
C MET A 109 3.96 -2.92 -2.81
N ILE A 110 4.21 -1.81 -3.52
CA ILE A 110 3.24 -1.27 -4.49
C ILE A 110 3.01 -2.23 -5.66
N THR A 111 4.05 -2.96 -6.09
CA THR A 111 3.91 -3.98 -7.14
C THR A 111 3.02 -5.12 -6.67
N LYS A 112 3.21 -5.63 -5.45
CA LYS A 112 2.33 -6.65 -4.86
C LYS A 112 0.91 -6.13 -4.63
N PHE A 113 0.76 -4.86 -4.23
CA PHE A 113 -0.55 -4.23 -4.03
C PHE A 113 -1.37 -4.16 -5.32
N LYS A 114 -0.72 -3.89 -6.47
CA LYS A 114 -1.36 -3.96 -7.80
C LYS A 114 -1.92 -5.34 -8.12
N HIS A 115 -1.29 -6.40 -7.59
CA HIS A 115 -1.68 -7.80 -7.80
C HIS A 115 -2.35 -8.42 -6.57
N ARG A 116 -2.91 -7.60 -5.68
CA ARG A 116 -3.59 -8.08 -4.47
C ARG A 116 -4.89 -8.81 -4.80
N GLU A 117 -5.28 -9.74 -3.95
CA GLU A 117 -6.60 -10.38 -4.02
C GLU A 117 -7.62 -9.61 -3.20
N ARG A 118 -7.30 -9.36 -1.92
CA ARG A 118 -8.14 -8.67 -0.95
C ARG A 118 -7.28 -7.84 -0.03
N ALA A 119 -7.77 -6.67 0.33
CA ALA A 119 -7.20 -5.80 1.34
C ALA A 119 -8.16 -5.67 2.52
N HIS A 120 -7.61 -5.67 3.72
CA HIS A 120 -8.31 -5.46 4.97
C HIS A 120 -7.63 -4.34 5.74
N PHE A 121 -8.42 -3.69 6.60
CA PHE A 121 -7.97 -2.60 7.43
C PHE A 121 -7.92 -3.06 8.88
N ARG A 122 -6.90 -2.61 9.60
CA ARG A 122 -6.71 -2.84 11.03
C ARG A 122 -6.36 -1.52 11.70
N ILE A 123 -6.86 -1.30 12.90
CA ILE A 123 -6.40 -0.21 13.76
C ILE A 123 -5.53 -0.80 14.85
N GLU A 124 -4.33 -0.26 15.00
CA GLU A 124 -3.43 -0.60 16.09
C GLU A 124 -3.78 0.14 17.39
N VAL A 125 -3.23 -0.34 18.51
CA VAL A 125 -3.42 0.28 19.84
C VAL A 125 -3.03 1.76 19.85
N ASN A 126 -2.05 2.16 19.04
CA ASN A 126 -1.62 3.56 18.89
C ASN A 126 -2.45 4.37 17.88
N ASN A 127 -3.62 3.88 17.46
CA ASN A 127 -4.48 4.45 16.41
C ASN A 127 -3.87 4.48 15.00
N SER A 128 -2.81 3.70 14.76
CA SER A 128 -2.29 3.55 13.41
C SER A 128 -3.28 2.80 12.53
N HIS A 129 -3.54 3.35 11.35
CA HIS A 129 -4.31 2.69 10.33
C HIS A 129 -3.39 1.80 9.49
N ILE A 130 -3.59 0.49 9.60
CA ILE A 130 -2.81 -0.53 8.91
C ILE A 130 -3.65 -1.13 7.79
N ILE A 131 -3.05 -1.28 6.63
CA ILE A 131 -3.59 -2.07 5.53
C ILE A 131 -2.83 -3.38 5.50
N ILE A 132 -3.57 -4.49 5.45
CA ILE A 132 -3.03 -5.83 5.21
C ILE A 132 -3.70 -6.44 3.99
N PHE A 133 -2.93 -7.05 3.11
CA PHE A 133 -3.45 -7.67 1.90
C PHE A 133 -2.70 -8.95 1.54
N SER A 134 -3.38 -9.85 0.84
CA SER A 134 -2.74 -11.01 0.20
C SER A 134 -2.45 -10.69 -1.26
N ALA A 135 -1.30 -11.15 -1.74
CA ALA A 135 -0.94 -11.13 -3.15
C ALA A 135 -0.68 -12.56 -3.64
N ARG A 136 -1.18 -12.89 -4.83
CA ARG A 136 -0.84 -14.16 -5.50
C ARG A 136 0.59 -14.11 -6.02
N ALA A 137 1.14 -15.29 -6.27
CA ALA A 137 2.34 -15.37 -7.08
C ALA A 137 2.02 -14.84 -8.48
N PHE A 138 2.91 -13.99 -9.01
CA PHE A 138 2.78 -13.42 -10.35
C PHE A 138 4.18 -13.19 -10.93
N ASN A 139 4.49 -13.85 -12.05
CA ASN A 139 5.86 -13.95 -12.58
C ASN A 139 6.84 -14.37 -11.47
N ASP A 140 7.93 -13.63 -11.30
CA ASP A 140 8.96 -13.89 -10.27
C ASP A 140 8.58 -13.35 -8.87
N ILE A 141 7.37 -12.84 -8.68
CA ILE A 141 6.90 -12.32 -7.39
C ILE A 141 6.25 -13.48 -6.61
N PRO A 142 6.78 -13.87 -5.44
CA PRO A 142 6.19 -14.94 -4.65
C PRO A 142 4.85 -14.50 -4.04
N ALA A 143 3.96 -15.46 -3.82
CA ALA A 143 2.75 -15.24 -3.05
C ALA A 143 3.10 -14.77 -1.64
N SER A 144 2.36 -13.79 -1.12
CA SER A 144 2.70 -13.16 0.15
C SER A 144 1.49 -12.54 0.83
N ILE A 145 1.65 -12.28 2.12
CA ILE A 145 0.80 -11.36 2.89
C ILE A 145 1.66 -10.15 3.23
N VAL A 146 1.13 -8.96 3.02
CA VAL A 146 1.86 -7.71 3.20
C VAL A 146 1.03 -6.78 4.07
N GLU A 147 1.67 -6.09 5.00
CA GLU A 147 1.03 -5.03 5.77
C GLU A 147 1.86 -3.74 5.74
N PHE A 148 1.18 -2.59 5.79
CA PHE A 148 1.83 -1.29 5.89
C PHE A 148 0.94 -0.28 6.62
N ASN A 149 1.58 0.74 7.21
CA ASN A 149 0.89 1.88 7.81
C ASN A 149 0.52 2.91 6.73
N VAL A 150 -0.72 3.38 6.71
CA VAL A 150 -1.21 4.32 5.68
C VAL A 150 -0.47 5.66 5.71
N GLN A 151 -0.10 6.17 6.89
CA GLN A 151 0.65 7.42 7.00
C GLN A 151 2.09 7.27 6.49
N ASP A 152 2.74 6.14 6.80
CA ASP A 152 4.07 5.83 6.26
C ASP A 152 4.01 5.70 4.73
N PHE A 153 3.00 4.98 4.20
CA PHE A 153 2.75 4.91 2.75
C PHE A 153 2.60 6.30 2.13
N CYS A 154 1.77 7.18 2.71
CA CYS A 154 1.58 8.54 2.19
C CYS A 154 2.89 9.31 2.16
N GLN A 155 3.71 9.17 3.21
CA GLN A 155 5.01 9.83 3.27
C GLN A 155 5.99 9.32 2.20
N LYS A 156 6.04 8.00 1.98
CA LYS A 156 6.86 7.40 0.92
C LYS A 156 6.37 7.81 -0.47
N ALA A 157 5.05 7.81 -0.68
CA ALA A 157 4.44 8.25 -1.93
C ALA A 157 4.76 9.73 -2.23
N GLU A 158 4.72 10.61 -1.22
CA GLU A 158 5.11 12.02 -1.38
C GLU A 158 6.59 12.18 -1.72
N ASN A 159 7.47 11.37 -1.14
CA ASN A 159 8.89 11.42 -1.48
C ASN A 159 9.12 11.03 -2.93
N VAL A 160 8.46 9.96 -3.40
CA VAL A 160 8.54 9.53 -4.80
C VAL A 160 7.92 10.58 -5.73
N ALA A 161 6.81 11.21 -5.34
CA ALA A 161 6.10 12.19 -6.14
C ALA A 161 6.88 13.49 -6.41
N LYS A 162 7.99 13.75 -5.70
CA LYS A 162 8.89 14.89 -5.98
C LYS A 162 9.67 14.73 -7.30
N TYR A 163 9.75 13.51 -7.82
CA TYR A 163 10.54 13.15 -9.00
C TYR A 163 9.66 12.73 -10.19
N ILE A 164 8.36 12.99 -10.07
CA ILE A 164 7.33 12.79 -11.09
C ILE A 164 7.12 14.14 -11.76
#